data_AF-A0A931EW65-F1
#
_entry.id   AF-A0A931EW65-F1
#
_cell.length_a   1.000
_cell.length_b   1.000
_cell.length_c   1.000
_cell.angle_alpha   90.00
_cell.angle_beta   90.00
_cell.angle_gamma   90.00
#
_symmetry.space_group_name_H-M   'P 1'
#
loop_
_entity.id
_entity.type
_entity.pdbx_description
1 polymer ?
#
loop_
_entity_poly.entity_id
_entity_poly.type
_entity_poly.pdbx_seq_one_letter_code
_entity_poly.pdbx_strand_id
1 'polypeptide(L)'
;MSETGYQTLLDCRRRSRYLRQHDFTIDQIATILALDHPATPLRLYRHAAGLTATQTVNAFHQLADTAGAGLRESRLYDYENWPTTGRRPSPYALRLLARVYGTRPVCLLTPAMLTTYAPRDQDALRRTDA
;
A
#
# COMPACT_ATOMS: atom_id res chain seq x y z
N MET A 1 -14.42 -12.03 -8.17
CA MET A 1 -14.51 -11.11 -7.00
C MET A 1 -15.86 -11.32 -6.37
N SER A 2 -15.94 -11.55 -5.05
CA SER A 2 -17.22 -11.62 -4.35
C SER A 2 -17.87 -10.23 -4.28
N GLU A 3 -19.20 -10.19 -4.24
CA GLU A 3 -20.01 -8.97 -4.14
C GLU A 3 -19.58 -8.10 -2.94
N THR A 4 -19.27 -8.73 -1.80
CA THR A 4 -18.75 -8.10 -0.58
C THR A 4 -17.41 -7.41 -0.78
N GLY A 5 -16.51 -8.01 -1.57
CA GLY A 5 -15.20 -7.44 -1.87
C GLY A 5 -15.30 -6.18 -2.73
N TYR A 6 -16.24 -6.15 -3.68
CA TYR A 6 -16.49 -4.97 -4.50
C TYR A 6 -17.11 -3.82 -3.72
N GLN A 7 -18.08 -4.12 -2.84
CA GLN A 7 -18.69 -3.12 -1.95
C GLN A 7 -17.68 -2.48 -1.00
N THR A 8 -16.83 -3.30 -0.37
CA THR A 8 -15.73 -2.82 0.50
C THR A 8 -14.82 -1.81 -0.21
N LEU A 9 -14.49 -2.07 -1.48
CA LEU A 9 -13.67 -1.17 -2.29
C LEU A 9 -14.35 0.18 -2.55
N LEU A 10 -15.67 0.17 -2.81
CA LEU A 10 -16.44 1.39 -3.05
C LEU A 10 -16.58 2.23 -1.78
N ASP A 11 -16.82 1.59 -0.64
CA ASP A 11 -16.94 2.26 0.66
C ASP A 11 -15.61 2.89 1.08
N CYS A 12 -14.51 2.13 0.99
CA CYS A 12 -13.16 2.63 1.22
C CYS A 12 -12.86 3.88 0.37
N ARG A 13 -13.22 3.85 -0.92
CA ARG A 13 -13.01 4.97 -1.85
C ARG A 13 -13.84 6.19 -1.53
N ARG A 14 -15.12 6.00 -1.19
CA ARG A 14 -16.03 7.11 -0.84
C ARG A 14 -15.52 7.79 0.42
N ARG A 15 -15.18 7.00 1.44
CA ARG A 15 -14.70 7.49 2.73
C ARG A 15 -13.33 8.16 2.62
N SER A 16 -12.37 7.57 1.89
CA SER A 16 -11.06 8.19 1.70
C SER A 16 -11.12 9.49 0.91
N ARG A 17 -12.04 9.63 -0.05
CA ARG A 17 -12.28 10.89 -0.75
C ARG A 17 -12.81 11.96 0.19
N TYR A 18 -13.83 11.63 0.99
CA TYR A 18 -14.41 12.55 1.97
C TYR A 18 -13.35 13.04 2.95
N LEU A 19 -12.58 12.14 3.55
CA LEU A 19 -11.55 12.51 4.53
C LEU A 19 -10.43 13.37 3.91
N ARG A 20 -10.00 13.10 2.68
CA ARG A 20 -9.02 13.96 1.98
C ARG A 20 -9.53 15.37 1.70
N GLN A 21 -10.83 15.53 1.48
CA GLN A 21 -11.45 16.86 1.31
C GLN A 21 -11.52 17.66 2.63
N HIS A 22 -11.32 16.98 3.76
CA HIS A 22 -11.28 17.56 5.10
C HIS A 22 -9.85 17.55 5.69
N ASP A 23 -8.83 17.59 4.83
CA ASP A 23 -7.41 17.74 5.19
C ASP A 23 -6.81 16.61 6.04
N PHE A 24 -7.46 15.44 6.09
CA PHE A 24 -6.85 14.26 6.71
C PHE A 24 -5.68 13.75 5.86
N THR A 25 -4.58 13.42 6.53
CA THR A 25 -3.41 12.83 5.87
C THR A 25 -3.67 11.39 5.45
N ILE A 26 -2.90 10.88 4.49
CA ILE A 26 -3.02 9.48 4.04
C ILE A 26 -2.82 8.49 5.20
N ASP A 27 -1.91 8.78 6.12
CA ASP A 27 -1.67 7.98 7.33
C ASP A 27 -2.90 7.93 8.24
N GLN A 28 -3.55 9.08 8.48
CA GLN A 28 -4.77 9.15 9.29
C GLN A 28 -5.92 8.39 8.62
N ILE A 29 -6.06 8.54 7.31
CA ILE A 29 -7.12 7.86 6.55
C ILE A 29 -6.91 6.34 6.56
N ALA A 30 -5.68 5.87 6.33
CA ALA A 30 -5.37 4.44 6.39
C ALA A 30 -5.69 3.85 7.77
N THR A 31 -5.39 4.60 8.84
CA THR A 31 -5.75 4.23 10.22
C THR A 31 -7.26 4.13 10.41
N ILE A 32 -8.04 5.11 9.92
CA ILE A 32 -9.50 5.08 10.00
C ILE A 32 -10.07 3.90 9.22
N LEU A 33 -9.60 3.66 7.99
CA LEU A 33 -10.08 2.53 7.18
C LEU A 33 -9.76 1.17 7.83
N ALA A 34 -8.63 1.06 8.55
CA ALA A 34 -8.25 -0.16 9.25
C ALA A 34 -9.24 -0.55 10.37
N LEU A 35 -10.00 0.41 10.91
CA LEU A 35 -11.00 0.14 11.95
C LEU A 35 -12.22 -0.60 11.40
N ASP A 36 -12.56 -0.35 10.13
CA ASP A 36 -13.79 -0.86 9.51
C ASP A 36 -13.55 -2.04 8.57
N HIS A 37 -12.32 -2.21 8.08
CA HIS A 37 -12.02 -3.16 7.01
C HIS A 37 -10.81 -4.05 7.33
N PRO A 38 -10.99 -5.39 7.38
CA PRO A 38 -9.89 -6.32 7.55
C PRO A 38 -9.08 -6.43 6.26
N ALA A 39 -8.07 -5.59 6.11
CA ALA A 39 -7.13 -5.62 4.98
C ALA A 39 -5.71 -5.33 5.45
N THR A 40 -4.72 -5.67 4.60
CA THR A 40 -3.32 -5.38 4.91
C THR A 40 -3.07 -3.87 4.85
N PRO A 41 -2.09 -3.35 5.62
CA PRO A 41 -1.75 -1.93 5.58
C PRO A 41 -1.46 -1.46 4.15
N LEU A 42 -0.68 -2.20 3.37
CA LEU A 42 -0.37 -1.86 1.97
C LEU A 42 -1.64 -1.61 1.14
N ARG A 43 -2.67 -2.46 1.27
CA ARG A 43 -3.94 -2.30 0.57
C ARG A 43 -4.73 -1.08 1.06
N LEU A 44 -4.79 -0.89 2.38
CA LEU A 44 -5.47 0.24 3.01
C LEU A 44 -4.85 1.58 2.59
N TYR A 45 -3.53 1.65 2.48
CA TYR A 45 -2.81 2.83 2.02
C TYR A 45 -3.12 3.18 0.55
N ARG A 46 -3.24 2.18 -0.33
CA ARG A 46 -3.73 2.43 -1.70
C ARG A 46 -5.14 3.00 -1.70
N HIS A 47 -6.02 2.49 -0.84
CA HIS A 47 -7.40 2.99 -0.71
C HIS A 47 -7.45 4.40 -0.12
N ALA A 48 -6.61 4.70 0.87
CA ALA A 48 -6.45 6.02 1.46
C ALA A 48 -5.99 7.05 0.42
N ALA A 49 -5.02 6.69 -0.43
CA ALA A 49 -4.58 7.50 -1.58
C ALA A 49 -5.65 7.62 -2.68
N GLY A 50 -6.71 6.79 -2.63
CA GLY A 50 -7.79 6.78 -3.61
C GLY A 50 -7.38 6.20 -4.97
N LEU A 51 -6.31 5.42 -5.02
CA LEU A 51 -5.74 4.92 -6.28
C LEU A 51 -6.33 3.57 -6.70
N THR A 52 -6.50 3.39 -8.01
CA THR A 52 -6.73 2.07 -8.61
C THR A 52 -5.42 1.27 -8.66
N ALA A 53 -5.50 -0.05 -8.89
CA ALA A 53 -4.31 -0.87 -9.11
C ALA A 53 -3.53 -0.37 -10.34
N THR A 54 -4.22 -0.08 -11.44
CA THR A 54 -3.63 0.51 -12.66
C THR A 54 -2.93 1.84 -12.39
N GLN A 55 -3.57 2.77 -11.66
CA GLN A 55 -2.97 4.06 -11.32
C GLN A 55 -1.74 3.89 -10.44
N THR A 56 -1.79 2.96 -9.48
CA THR A 56 -0.63 2.62 -8.63
C THR A 56 0.52 2.08 -9.46
N VAL A 57 0.24 1.16 -10.36
CA VAL A 57 1.25 0.55 -11.25
C VAL A 57 1.89 1.60 -12.14
N ASN A 58 1.09 2.48 -12.75
CA ASN A 58 1.59 3.56 -13.60
C ASN A 58 2.48 4.53 -12.82
N ALA A 59 2.03 4.97 -11.63
CA ALA A 59 2.82 5.85 -10.76
C ALA A 59 4.11 5.16 -10.27
N PHE A 60 4.05 3.85 -9.99
CA PHE A 60 5.23 3.07 -9.64
C PHE A 60 6.25 3.04 -10.79
N HIS A 61 5.81 2.81 -12.03
CA HIS A 61 6.71 2.80 -13.19
C HIS A 61 7.31 4.17 -13.46
N GLN A 62 6.55 5.25 -13.27
CA GLN A 62 7.06 6.62 -13.39
C GLN A 62 8.21 6.91 -12.40
N LEU A 63 8.19 6.29 -11.21
CA LEU A 63 9.25 6.45 -10.21
C LEU A 63 10.41 5.47 -10.37
N ALA A 64 10.18 4.30 -10.99
CA ALA A 64 11.15 3.21 -11.00
C ALA A 64 12.33 3.43 -11.95
N ASP A 65 12.21 4.31 -12.95
CA ASP A 65 13.23 4.64 -13.97
C ASP A 65 13.95 3.42 -14.60
N THR A 66 13.30 2.25 -14.62
CA THR A 66 13.88 1.00 -15.11
C THR A 66 13.07 0.41 -16.26
N ALA A 67 13.76 0.10 -17.36
CA ALA A 67 13.24 -0.54 -18.58
C ALA A 67 13.01 -2.08 -18.45
N GLY A 68 12.83 -2.61 -17.24
CA GLY A 68 12.72 -4.05 -16.96
C GLY A 68 11.47 -4.43 -16.17
N ALA A 69 11.04 -5.70 -16.29
CA ALA A 69 9.79 -6.32 -15.81
C ALA A 69 9.02 -5.52 -14.75
N GLY A 70 8.28 -4.52 -15.21
CA GLY A 70 7.56 -3.58 -14.36
C GLY A 70 6.54 -4.29 -13.47
N LEU A 71 6.23 -3.65 -12.33
CA LEU A 71 5.11 -4.05 -11.48
C LEU A 71 3.85 -4.25 -12.33
N ARG A 72 3.22 -5.42 -12.26
CA ARG A 72 1.91 -5.68 -12.88
C ARG A 72 0.83 -5.62 -11.80
N GLU A 73 -0.42 -5.38 -12.19
CA GLU A 73 -1.54 -5.37 -11.24
C GLU A 73 -1.65 -6.68 -10.45
N SER A 74 -1.46 -7.83 -11.10
CA SER A 74 -1.45 -9.13 -10.41
C SER A 74 -0.38 -9.21 -9.32
N ARG A 75 0.82 -8.67 -9.59
CA ARG A 75 1.90 -8.62 -8.60
C ARG A 75 1.59 -7.66 -7.45
N LEU A 76 0.95 -6.54 -7.75
CA LEU A 76 0.46 -5.63 -6.71
C LEU A 76 -0.57 -6.32 -5.81
N TYR A 77 -1.51 -7.08 -6.38
CA TYR A 77 -2.45 -7.86 -5.58
C TYR A 77 -1.77 -8.97 -4.77
N ASP A 78 -0.75 -9.64 -5.32
CA ASP A 78 0.06 -10.60 -4.55
C ASP A 78 0.70 -9.93 -3.32
N TYR A 79 1.18 -8.70 -3.48
CA TYR A 79 1.76 -7.91 -2.39
C TYR A 79 0.71 -7.48 -1.36
N GLU A 80 -0.48 -7.07 -1.82
CA GLU A 80 -1.59 -6.64 -0.97
C GLU A 80 -2.21 -7.77 -0.14
N ASN A 81 -2.09 -9.02 -0.58
CA ASN A 81 -2.67 -10.15 0.15
C ASN A 81 -1.65 -10.84 1.07
N TRP A 82 -0.36 -10.51 0.97
CA TRP A 82 0.69 -11.03 1.85
C TRP A 82 0.58 -10.36 3.23
N PRO A 83 0.67 -11.09 4.36
CA PRO A 83 1.26 -12.44 4.49
C PRO A 83 0.29 -13.62 4.39
N THR A 84 -1.02 -13.39 4.32
CA THR A 84 -2.01 -14.47 4.31
C THR A 84 -1.95 -15.30 3.02
N THR A 85 -1.85 -14.63 1.87
CA THR A 85 -1.65 -15.26 0.56
C THR A 85 -0.74 -14.39 -0.32
N GLY A 86 -0.41 -14.83 -1.53
CA GLY A 86 0.40 -14.01 -2.45
C GLY A 86 1.89 -14.03 -2.13
N ARG A 87 2.59 -12.92 -2.36
CA ARG A 87 4.07 -12.86 -2.32
C ARG A 87 4.55 -11.70 -1.49
N ARG A 88 5.63 -11.94 -0.74
CA ARG A 88 6.29 -10.89 0.05
C ARG A 88 6.83 -9.79 -0.87
N PRO A 89 6.47 -8.51 -0.64
CA PRO A 89 7.07 -7.37 -1.36
C PRO A 89 8.56 -7.24 -1.06
N SER A 90 9.37 -6.85 -2.05
CA SER A 90 10.77 -6.50 -1.79
C SER A 90 10.87 -5.15 -1.06
N PRO A 91 11.96 -4.89 -0.29
CA PRO A 91 12.18 -3.58 0.32
C PRO A 91 12.22 -2.43 -0.69
N TYR A 92 12.72 -2.68 -1.91
CA TYR A 92 12.69 -1.72 -3.00
C TYR A 92 11.26 -1.40 -3.45
N ALA A 93 10.42 -2.42 -3.64
CA ALA A 93 9.02 -2.22 -4.02
C ALA A 93 8.25 -1.45 -2.93
N LEU A 94 8.48 -1.75 -1.66
CA LEU A 94 7.86 -1.02 -0.55
C LEU A 94 8.26 0.46 -0.51
N ARG A 95 9.53 0.79 -0.78
CA ARG A 95 9.98 2.18 -0.85
C ARG A 95 9.32 2.96 -1.96
N LEU A 96 9.23 2.39 -3.16
CA LEU A 96 8.53 3.02 -4.28
C LEU A 96 7.04 3.18 -4.00
N LEU A 97 6.36 2.14 -3.50
CA LEU A 97 4.94 2.22 -3.16
C LEU A 97 4.67 3.25 -2.06
N ALA A 98 5.54 3.35 -1.06
CA ALA A 98 5.42 4.36 -0.02
C ALA A 98 5.48 5.78 -0.59
N ARG A 99 6.37 6.03 -1.58
CA ARG A 99 6.44 7.28 -2.31
C ARG A 99 5.20 7.53 -3.18
N VAL A 100 4.66 6.52 -3.85
CA VAL A 100 3.38 6.62 -4.59
C VAL A 100 2.23 7.02 -3.67
N TYR A 101 2.20 6.49 -2.45
CA TYR A 101 1.12 6.76 -1.50
C TYR A 101 1.36 7.99 -0.61
N GLY A 102 2.56 8.59 -0.64
CA GLY A 102 2.92 9.71 0.23
C GLY A 102 3.03 9.30 1.71
N THR A 103 3.61 8.14 2.00
CA THR A 103 3.85 7.62 3.35
C THR A 103 5.27 7.05 3.50
N ARG A 104 5.57 6.47 4.66
CA ARG A 104 6.84 5.78 4.93
C ARG A 104 6.73 4.28 4.65
N PRO A 105 7.81 3.60 4.23
CA PRO A 105 7.77 2.17 3.90
C PRO A 105 7.29 1.30 5.06
N VAL A 106 7.70 1.63 6.29
CA VAL A 106 7.28 0.92 7.51
C VAL A 106 5.77 0.95 7.73
N CYS A 107 5.06 1.99 7.29
CA CYS A 107 3.62 2.11 7.46
C CYS A 107 2.84 1.12 6.58
N LEU A 108 3.46 0.58 5.53
CA LEU A 108 2.85 -0.41 4.64
C LEU A 108 2.89 -1.84 5.21
N LEU A 109 3.47 -2.02 6.40
CA LEU A 109 3.67 -3.31 7.04
C LEU A 109 3.12 -3.29 8.47
N THR A 110 2.63 -4.44 8.94
CA THR A 110 2.44 -4.64 10.39
C THR A 110 3.79 -4.93 11.06
N PRO A 111 3.92 -4.77 12.39
CA PRO A 111 5.14 -5.15 13.10
C PRO A 111 5.57 -6.61 12.83
N ALA A 112 4.62 -7.54 12.78
CA ALA A 112 4.88 -8.95 12.49
C ALA A 112 5.36 -9.18 11.04
N MET A 113 4.85 -8.41 10.07
CA MET A 113 5.33 -8.46 8.69
C MET A 113 6.77 -7.96 8.60
N LEU A 114 7.09 -6.85 9.28
CA LEU A 114 8.42 -6.26 9.31
C LEU A 114 9.46 -7.25 9.86
N THR A 115 9.13 -8.02 10.90
CA THR A 115 10.05 -9.00 11.49
C THR A 115 10.44 -10.14 10.54
N THR A 116 9.69 -10.35 9.45
CA THR A 116 10.05 -11.37 8.45
C THR A 116 11.19 -10.96 7.52
N TYR A 117 11.53 -9.67 7.47
CA TYR A 117 12.64 -9.14 6.68
C TYR A 117 13.96 -9.31 7.44
N ALA A 118 15.08 -9.40 6.70
CA ALA A 118 16.40 -9.42 7.31
C ALA A 118 16.64 -8.12 8.11
N PRO A 119 17.40 -8.13 9.22
CA PRO A 119 17.61 -6.93 10.06
C PRO A 119 18.05 -5.69 9.28
N ARG A 120 18.98 -5.85 8.33
CA ARG A 120 19.43 -4.77 7.43
C ARG A 120 18.29 -4.13 6.63
N ASP A 121 17.36 -4.94 6.15
CA ASP A 121 16.19 -4.46 5.40
C ASP A 121 15.16 -3.83 6.32
N GLN A 122 14.99 -4.34 7.54
CA GLN A 122 14.11 -3.71 8.54
C GLN A 122 14.58 -2.28 8.84
N ASP A 123 15.89 -2.10 9.04
CA ASP A 123 16.47 -0.78 9.29
C ASP A 123 16.28 0.15 8.10
N ALA A 124 16.50 -0.35 6.88
CA ALA A 124 16.25 0.41 5.66
C ALA A 124 14.77 0.83 5.50
N LEU A 125 13.82 -0.02 5.91
CA LEU A 125 12.39 0.28 5.84
C LEU A 125 11.92 1.26 6.93
N ARG A 126 12.62 1.34 8.07
CA ARG A 126 12.36 2.29 9.15
C ARG A 126 12.95 3.68 8.88
N ARG A 127 14.02 3.77 8.09
CA ARG A 127 14.64 5.05 7.75
C ARG A 127 13.65 5.90 6.96
N THR A 128 13.52 7.14 7.40
CA THR A 128 12.76 8.17 6.70
C THR A 128 13.76 8.82 5.76
N ASP A 129 13.73 8.46 4.48
CA ASP A 129 14.47 9.24 3.49
C ASP A 129 13.76 10.60 3.41
N ALA A 130 14.45 11.64 3.88
CA ALA A 130 14.00 13.03 3.94
C ALA A 130 13.89 13.65 2.54
#